data_AF-X5A3J7-F1
#
_entry.id   AF-X5A3J7-F1
#
_cell.length_a   1.000
_cell.length_b   1.000
_cell.length_c   1.000
_cell.angle_alpha   90.00
_cell.angle_beta   90.00
_cell.angle_gamma   90.00
#
_symmetry.space_group_name_H-M   'P 1'
#
loop_
_entity.id
_entity.type
_entity.pdbx_description
1 polymer ?
#
loop_
_entity_poly.entity_id
_entity_poly.type
_entity_poly.pdbx_seq_one_letter_code
_entity_poly.pdbx_strand_id
1 'polypeptide(L)'
;MTFKKLTAAAAGTCLALSLVLSPAAMAADSTQASGQAAPDTDLIHEVMQYIEDYNLTGADKDALIRAAIDGMVESLNDPYTQYFSKDESKELQSQLALDYVGIGVQLVYSGNELYIEQIMPGSPAESAGLKRGDTILKINGVKISELESDTLSGKAGTKVTLLIQRGGVSKIYSVKRGEIEYPSVTGKIIGPQIAYIELNGFTEDSDEEFAAVLQKMRASGMKSMVLDLRNNGGGYMDTAYNIASQFIDKGIMMYTADNSGVLTPVTITNGSKIDVPVIILTNEYTASASEALTGALHDNDLATVVGTKSYGKARIQSLMELSDGGLLKLTTERYLTPDKVDFNHIGLTPDIEVKDDAAQIITALRLAGMKSIEAAGDNHILDVNGSAFSGNVGLVKQGGRVYASSRVLTALVNGTLTWDAKNKKVIVASGSGKTFGFSVSSKEALSRNGETFIALNTFTKKFPAVIWSINQAQNRLTITVKP
;
A
#
# COMPACT_ATOMS: atom_id res chain seq x y z
N MET A 1 -10.87 -1.09 24.69
CA MET A 1 -10.26 0.24 24.47
C MET A 1 -9.62 0.20 23.11
N THR A 2 -10.36 0.72 22.14
CA THR A 2 -10.05 0.68 20.71
C THR A 2 -9.08 1.82 20.44
N PHE A 3 -7.80 1.50 20.27
CA PHE A 3 -6.79 2.49 19.86
C PHE A 3 -7.19 2.98 18.46
N LYS A 4 -7.70 4.21 18.35
CA LYS A 4 -7.67 4.97 17.10
C LYS A 4 -6.19 5.25 16.84
N LYS A 5 -5.61 4.42 15.98
CA LYS A 5 -4.17 4.39 15.68
C LYS A 5 -3.81 5.65 14.88
N LEU A 6 -2.59 6.16 15.07
CA LEU A 6 -1.93 7.00 14.07
C LEU A 6 -2.16 6.33 12.71
N THR A 7 -2.98 6.94 11.86
CA THR A 7 -2.87 6.73 10.43
C THR A 7 -1.47 7.22 10.09
N ALA A 8 -0.62 6.31 9.61
CA ALA A 8 0.76 6.60 9.27
C ALA A 8 0.79 7.69 8.19
N ALA A 9 0.85 8.97 8.59
CA ALA A 9 1.06 10.07 7.66
C ALA A 9 2.56 10.23 7.35
N ALA A 10 3.20 9.10 7.07
CA ALA A 10 4.40 9.04 6.26
C ALA A 10 4.06 8.05 5.13
N ALA A 11 3.68 8.60 3.97
CA ALA A 11 3.31 7.90 2.73
C ALA A 11 2.15 6.87 2.77
N GLY A 12 1.51 6.61 3.93
CA GLY A 12 0.66 5.43 4.12
C GLY A 12 -0.84 5.67 4.33
N THR A 13 -1.35 6.90 4.23
CA THR A 13 -2.82 7.08 4.11
C THR A 13 -3.23 6.65 2.71
N CYS A 14 -3.71 5.43 2.61
CA CYS A 14 -4.31 4.85 1.41
C CYS A 14 -5.57 5.65 1.03
N LEU A 15 -5.41 6.82 0.42
CA LEU A 15 -6.47 7.41 -0.38
C LEU A 15 -6.57 6.52 -1.62
N ALA A 16 -7.56 5.64 -1.63
CA ALA A 16 -7.87 4.86 -2.81
C ALA A 16 -8.27 5.83 -3.94
N LEU A 17 -7.44 5.99 -4.98
CA LEU A 17 -7.59 6.98 -6.06
C LEU A 17 -7.56 6.29 -7.42
N SER A 18 -8.48 6.66 -8.31
CA SER A 18 -8.61 6.17 -9.69
C SER A 18 -9.06 7.37 -10.48
N LEU A 19 -8.09 8.05 -11.07
CA LEU A 19 -8.33 9.33 -11.71
C LEU A 19 -8.10 9.23 -13.19
N VAL A 20 -8.92 9.93 -13.95
CA VAL A 20 -8.65 10.25 -15.35
C VAL A 20 -8.50 11.76 -15.45
N LEU A 21 -7.43 12.20 -16.11
CA LEU A 21 -7.30 13.60 -16.50
C LEU A 21 -8.32 13.83 -17.62
N SER A 22 -9.37 14.58 -17.30
CA SER A 22 -10.30 14.98 -18.36
C SER A 22 -9.52 15.93 -19.27
N PRO A 23 -9.46 15.71 -20.59
CA PRO A 23 -8.96 16.74 -21.49
C PRO A 23 -9.73 18.02 -21.15
N ALA A 24 -8.99 19.10 -20.88
CA ALA A 24 -9.51 20.40 -20.42
C ALA A 24 -10.90 20.57 -20.99
N ALA A 25 -11.92 20.48 -20.12
CA ALA A 25 -13.31 20.44 -20.53
C ALA A 25 -13.45 21.52 -21.59
N MET A 26 -13.52 21.11 -22.87
CA MET A 26 -13.51 22.03 -24.00
C MET A 26 -14.59 23.01 -23.64
N ALA A 27 -14.18 24.23 -23.30
CA ALA A 27 -15.03 25.24 -22.69
C ALA A 27 -16.31 25.17 -23.50
N ALA A 28 -17.39 24.69 -22.86
CA ALA A 28 -18.61 24.32 -23.57
C ALA A 28 -18.89 25.44 -24.54
N ASP A 29 -18.72 25.14 -25.84
CA ASP A 29 -18.59 26.17 -26.85
C ASP A 29 -19.83 27.04 -26.68
N SER A 30 -19.61 28.28 -26.26
CA SER A 30 -20.66 29.22 -25.86
C SER A 30 -21.38 29.69 -27.13
N THR A 31 -22.03 28.74 -27.78
CA THR A 31 -23.17 29.00 -28.62
C THR A 31 -24.17 29.69 -27.73
N GLN A 32 -24.36 30.99 -28.00
CA GLN A 32 -25.39 31.82 -27.40
C GLN A 32 -26.75 31.14 -27.56
N ALA A 33 -27.10 30.31 -26.60
CA ALA A 33 -28.48 30.01 -26.26
C ALA A 33 -28.92 31.16 -25.36
N SER A 34 -29.53 32.19 -25.96
CA SER A 34 -30.37 33.13 -25.25
C SER A 34 -31.56 32.35 -24.66
N GLY A 35 -31.37 31.76 -23.50
CA GLY A 35 -32.38 31.13 -22.66
C GLY A 35 -32.16 31.59 -21.24
N GLN A 36 -33.21 32.07 -20.60
CA GLN A 36 -33.21 32.55 -19.21
C GLN A 36 -32.41 31.62 -18.29
N ALA A 37 -31.59 32.19 -17.40
CA ALA A 37 -31.04 31.44 -16.26
C ALA A 37 -32.19 30.67 -15.58
N ALA A 38 -31.95 29.39 -15.27
CA ALA A 38 -32.99 28.47 -14.84
C ALA A 38 -33.58 28.88 -13.47
N PRO A 39 -34.90 28.76 -13.26
CA PRO A 39 -35.60 29.19 -12.03
C PRO A 39 -35.14 28.47 -10.74
N ASP A 40 -34.40 27.37 -10.84
CA ASP A 40 -33.98 26.55 -9.69
C ASP A 40 -32.72 27.08 -8.98
N THR A 41 -31.83 27.79 -9.68
CA THR A 41 -30.69 28.48 -9.04
C THR A 41 -31.13 29.75 -8.31
N ASP A 42 -32.24 30.35 -8.75
CA ASP A 42 -32.81 31.55 -8.13
C ASP A 42 -33.19 31.29 -6.67
N LEU A 43 -33.71 30.10 -6.35
CA LEU A 43 -34.07 29.75 -4.97
C LEU A 43 -32.84 29.66 -4.05
N ILE A 44 -31.73 29.07 -4.53
CA ILE A 44 -30.48 28.99 -3.75
C ILE A 44 -29.97 30.41 -3.48
N HIS A 45 -29.95 31.26 -4.51
CA HIS A 45 -29.54 32.66 -4.38
C HIS A 45 -30.49 33.45 -3.47
N GLU A 46 -31.80 33.26 -3.57
CA GLU A 46 -32.80 33.91 -2.71
C GLU A 46 -32.59 33.54 -1.24
N VAL A 47 -32.42 32.25 -0.94
CA VAL A 47 -32.16 31.78 0.44
C VAL A 47 -30.85 32.34 0.97
N MET A 48 -29.77 32.32 0.17
CA MET A 48 -28.50 32.94 0.56
C MET A 48 -28.66 34.44 0.86
N GLN A 49 -29.37 35.17 -0.01
CA GLN A 49 -29.62 36.60 0.17
C GLN A 49 -30.41 36.89 1.46
N TYR A 50 -31.46 36.12 1.76
CA TYR A 50 -32.20 36.28 3.02
C TYR A 50 -31.34 35.99 4.25
N ILE A 51 -30.44 35.01 4.18
CA ILE A 51 -29.50 34.74 5.26
C ILE A 51 -28.51 35.90 5.43
N GLU A 52 -27.96 36.44 4.34
CA GLU A 52 -27.05 37.59 4.37
C GLU A 52 -27.73 38.85 4.95
N ASP A 53 -28.96 39.14 4.54
CA ASP A 53 -29.66 40.39 4.90
C ASP A 53 -30.28 40.36 6.31
N TYR A 54 -30.81 39.20 6.74
CA TYR A 54 -31.67 39.13 7.92
C TYR A 54 -31.07 38.33 9.09
N ASN A 55 -29.95 37.62 8.91
CA ASN A 55 -29.32 36.90 10.01
C ASN A 55 -28.74 37.87 11.06
N LEU A 56 -29.22 37.77 12.30
CA LEU A 56 -28.84 38.67 13.40
C LEU A 56 -27.34 38.67 13.75
N THR A 57 -26.63 37.59 13.43
CA THR A 57 -25.20 37.41 13.74
C THR A 57 -24.30 37.67 12.53
N GLY A 58 -24.88 37.98 11.37
CA GLY A 58 -24.20 38.05 10.08
C GLY A 58 -23.94 36.66 9.48
N ALA A 59 -23.70 36.64 8.18
CA ALA A 59 -23.36 35.42 7.45
C ALA A 59 -22.09 35.65 6.61
N ASP A 60 -21.19 34.67 6.63
CA ASP A 60 -20.04 34.63 5.75
C ASP A 60 -20.46 33.95 4.43
N LYS A 61 -20.43 34.72 3.35
CA LYS A 61 -20.83 34.28 2.01
C LYS A 61 -20.01 33.09 1.53
N ASP A 62 -18.70 33.09 1.77
CA ASP A 62 -17.82 32.00 1.33
C ASP A 62 -18.15 30.71 2.09
N ALA A 63 -18.49 30.83 3.38
CA ALA A 63 -18.94 29.70 4.20
C ALA A 63 -20.30 29.15 3.73
N LEU A 64 -21.24 30.00 3.33
CA LEU A 64 -22.52 29.58 2.75
C LEU A 64 -22.33 28.85 1.42
N ILE A 65 -21.50 29.38 0.53
CA ILE A 65 -21.18 28.74 -0.75
C ILE A 65 -20.54 27.38 -0.51
N ARG A 66 -19.56 27.29 0.39
CA ARG A 66 -18.92 26.02 0.74
C ARG A 66 -19.95 25.00 1.26
N ALA A 67 -20.79 25.40 2.20
CA ALA A 67 -21.82 24.52 2.77
C ALA A 67 -22.84 24.05 1.72
N ALA A 68 -23.21 24.91 0.76
CA ALA A 68 -24.11 24.54 -0.33
C ALA A 68 -23.46 23.50 -1.27
N ILE A 69 -22.20 23.70 -1.64
CA ILE A 69 -21.45 22.75 -2.48
C ILE A 69 -21.25 21.42 -1.78
N ASP A 70 -20.81 21.45 -0.52
CA ASP A 70 -20.63 20.25 0.29
C ASP A 70 -21.95 19.49 0.43
N GLY A 71 -23.06 20.18 0.70
CA GLY A 71 -24.39 19.57 0.75
C GLY A 71 -24.81 18.91 -0.56
N MET A 72 -24.52 19.51 -1.72
CA MET A 72 -24.77 18.90 -3.03
C MET A 72 -23.94 17.62 -3.22
N VAL A 73 -22.64 17.67 -2.90
CA VAL A 73 -21.72 16.53 -3.02
C VAL A 73 -22.12 15.39 -2.07
N GLU A 74 -22.36 15.70 -0.80
CA GLU A 74 -22.75 14.71 0.22
C GLU A 74 -24.08 14.03 -0.13
N SER A 75 -25.01 14.75 -0.78
CA SER A 75 -26.31 14.19 -1.19
C SER A 75 -26.20 12.99 -2.14
N LEU A 76 -25.07 12.86 -2.85
CA LEU A 76 -24.81 11.74 -3.76
C LEU A 76 -24.57 10.43 -3.00
N ASN A 77 -24.28 10.48 -1.69
CA ASN A 77 -23.90 9.32 -0.87
C ASN A 77 -22.75 8.51 -1.49
N ASP A 78 -21.88 9.19 -2.25
CA ASP A 78 -20.68 8.63 -2.86
C ASP A 78 -19.45 9.11 -2.09
N PRO A 79 -18.75 8.23 -1.34
CA PRO A 79 -17.60 8.62 -0.54
C PRO A 79 -16.40 9.08 -1.39
N TYR A 80 -16.43 8.88 -2.72
CA TYR A 80 -15.35 9.23 -3.62
C TYR A 80 -15.54 10.59 -4.31
N THR A 81 -16.76 11.12 -4.35
CA THR A 81 -17.05 12.43 -4.91
C THR A 81 -16.79 13.51 -3.86
N GLN A 82 -15.91 14.46 -4.18
CA GLN A 82 -15.43 15.47 -3.23
C GLN A 82 -15.17 16.79 -3.94
N TYR A 83 -15.49 17.89 -3.27
CA TYR A 83 -15.11 19.23 -3.67
C TYR A 83 -13.87 19.68 -2.89
N PHE A 84 -12.88 20.18 -3.62
CA PHE A 84 -11.66 20.76 -3.10
C PHE A 84 -11.63 22.23 -3.47
N SER A 85 -11.47 23.10 -2.47
CA SER A 85 -11.11 24.49 -2.70
C SER A 85 -9.74 24.59 -3.40
N LYS A 86 -9.37 25.79 -3.85
CA LYS A 86 -8.07 26.03 -4.49
C LYS A 86 -6.87 25.56 -3.68
N ASP A 87 -6.89 25.75 -2.35
CA ASP A 87 -5.77 25.34 -1.50
C ASP A 87 -5.81 23.84 -1.18
N GLU A 88 -7.01 23.26 -0.99
CA GLU A 88 -7.17 21.81 -0.84
C GLU A 88 -6.79 21.04 -2.12
N SER A 89 -6.99 21.65 -3.29
CA SER A 89 -6.62 21.07 -4.59
C SER A 89 -5.11 20.94 -4.74
N LYS A 90 -4.33 21.90 -4.23
CA LYS A 90 -2.85 21.80 -4.21
C LYS A 90 -2.38 20.66 -3.32
N GLU A 91 -3.02 20.50 -2.15
CA GLU A 91 -2.73 19.39 -1.24
C GLU A 91 -3.06 18.03 -1.90
N LEU A 92 -4.20 17.93 -2.59
CA LEU A 92 -4.55 16.74 -3.37
C LEU A 92 -3.50 16.45 -4.46
N GLN A 93 -3.05 17.47 -5.19
CA GLN A 93 -2.02 17.33 -6.23
C GLN A 93 -0.69 16.83 -5.64
N SER A 94 -0.23 17.40 -4.52
CA SER A 94 0.97 16.89 -3.83
C SER A 94 0.82 15.43 -3.40
N GLN A 95 -0.35 15.03 -2.89
CA GLN A 95 -0.61 13.63 -2.56
C GLN A 95 -0.59 12.72 -3.78
N LEU A 96 -1.14 13.17 -4.92
CA LEU A 96 -1.10 12.41 -6.19
C LEU A 96 0.30 12.29 -6.77
N ALA A 97 1.18 13.25 -6.50
CA ALA A 97 2.59 13.21 -6.86
C ALA A 97 3.44 12.38 -5.88
N LEU A 98 2.85 11.84 -4.79
CA LEU A 98 3.57 11.23 -3.67
C LEU A 98 4.58 12.19 -2.99
N ASP A 99 4.35 13.49 -3.13
CA ASP A 99 5.12 14.54 -2.48
C ASP A 99 4.64 14.76 -1.06
N TYR A 100 5.57 14.79 -0.12
CA TYR A 100 5.23 15.20 1.24
C TYR A 100 6.40 15.88 1.95
N VAL A 101 6.06 16.69 2.95
CA VAL A 101 7.06 17.33 3.80
C VAL A 101 7.16 16.59 5.12
N GLY A 102 8.27 15.88 5.30
CA GLY A 102 8.50 15.05 6.48
C GLY A 102 9.98 14.76 6.69
N ILE A 103 10.26 13.57 7.24
CA ILE A 103 11.64 13.14 7.51
C ILE A 103 12.14 12.01 6.60
N GLY A 104 11.29 11.45 5.73
CA GLY A 104 11.67 10.39 4.79
C GLY A 104 11.85 9.01 5.42
N VAL A 105 10.85 8.54 6.17
CA VAL A 105 10.81 7.20 6.78
C VAL A 105 9.46 6.55 6.56
N GLN A 106 9.45 5.22 6.44
CA GLN A 106 8.24 4.41 6.54
C GLN A 106 8.19 3.77 7.92
N LEU A 107 7.05 3.89 8.60
CA LEU A 107 6.85 3.39 9.95
C LEU A 107 5.83 2.28 10.00
N VAL A 108 6.09 1.29 10.87
CA VAL A 108 5.16 0.19 11.10
C VAL A 108 4.95 -0.01 12.60
N TYR A 109 3.71 -0.34 12.96
CA TYR A 109 3.37 -0.79 14.30
C TYR A 109 3.52 -2.32 14.41
N SER A 110 4.28 -2.78 15.41
CA SER A 110 4.29 -4.19 15.84
C SER A 110 3.80 -4.27 17.29
N GLY A 111 2.55 -4.71 17.47
CA GLY A 111 1.87 -4.60 18.76
C GLY A 111 1.72 -3.14 19.19
N ASN A 112 2.45 -2.75 20.25
CA ASN A 112 2.46 -1.38 20.78
C ASN A 112 3.76 -0.62 20.47
N GLU A 113 4.69 -1.24 19.74
CA GLU A 113 5.94 -0.62 19.32
C GLU A 113 5.75 0.02 17.93
N LEU A 114 6.30 1.21 17.75
CA LEU A 114 6.42 1.88 16.47
C LEU A 114 7.89 1.85 16.06
N TYR A 115 8.20 1.36 14.88
CA TYR A 115 9.58 1.27 14.40
C TYR A 115 9.71 1.73 12.95
N ILE A 116 10.94 2.08 12.59
CA ILE A 116 11.31 2.48 11.23
C ILE A 116 11.48 1.21 10.39
N GLU A 117 10.53 0.93 9.50
CA GLU A 117 10.61 -0.18 8.57
C GLU A 117 11.55 0.14 7.40
N GLN A 118 11.46 1.37 6.87
CA GLN A 118 12.32 1.83 5.78
C GLN A 118 12.80 3.27 6.00
N ILE A 119 13.97 3.57 5.45
CA ILE A 119 14.52 4.92 5.35
C ILE A 119 14.74 5.24 3.89
N MET A 120 14.22 6.38 3.48
CA MET A 120 14.34 6.84 2.10
C MET A 120 15.77 7.38 1.87
N PRO A 121 16.47 6.93 0.82
CA PRO A 121 17.79 7.46 0.47
C PRO A 121 17.77 8.98 0.26
N GLY A 122 18.80 9.68 0.72
CA GLY A 122 18.91 11.14 0.63
C GLY A 122 18.03 11.91 1.60
N SER A 123 17.22 11.24 2.41
CA SER A 123 16.26 11.89 3.31
C SER A 123 16.91 12.59 4.51
N PRO A 124 16.18 13.52 5.17
CA PRO A 124 16.61 14.08 6.44
C PRO A 124 16.81 13.02 7.55
N ALA A 125 16.02 11.96 7.57
CA ALA A 125 16.18 10.85 8.51
C ALA A 125 17.49 10.10 8.32
N GLU A 126 17.83 9.78 7.07
CA GLU A 126 19.11 9.16 6.73
C GLU A 126 20.28 10.06 7.17
N SER A 127 20.21 11.35 6.82
CA SER A 127 21.21 12.36 7.20
C SER A 127 21.37 12.51 8.71
N ALA A 128 20.29 12.34 9.47
CA ALA A 128 20.31 12.37 10.94
C ALA A 128 20.87 11.07 11.57
N GLY A 129 21.13 10.03 10.79
CA GLY A 129 21.67 8.75 11.25
C GLY A 129 20.64 7.81 11.88
N LEU A 130 19.36 8.03 11.57
CA LEU A 130 18.31 7.03 11.83
C LEU A 130 18.59 5.78 11.00
N LYS A 131 18.12 4.63 11.46
CA LYS A 131 18.32 3.34 10.79
C LYS A 131 17.03 2.53 10.76
N ARG A 132 16.87 1.73 9.72
CA ARG A 132 15.88 0.65 9.68
C ARG A 132 15.99 -0.23 10.93
N GLY A 133 14.85 -0.56 11.53
CA GLY A 133 14.72 -1.27 12.81
C GLY A 133 14.77 -0.38 14.05
N ASP A 134 15.00 0.93 13.92
CA ASP A 134 14.93 1.84 15.05
C ASP A 134 13.51 1.88 15.65
N THR A 135 13.40 1.61 16.95
CA THR A 135 12.12 1.75 17.66
C THR A 135 11.95 3.19 18.15
N ILE A 136 10.84 3.83 17.79
CA ILE A 136 10.50 5.18 18.23
C ILE A 136 9.73 5.09 19.54
N LEU A 137 10.27 5.70 20.61
CA LEU A 137 9.63 5.75 21.93
C LEU A 137 8.81 7.02 22.13
N LYS A 138 9.31 8.15 21.59
CA LYS A 138 8.66 9.47 21.69
C LYS A 138 8.88 10.31 20.45
N ILE A 139 7.89 11.14 20.13
CA ILE A 139 7.98 12.20 19.12
C ILE A 139 7.67 13.53 19.82
N ASN A 140 8.56 14.51 19.70
CA ASN A 140 8.47 15.82 20.36
C ASN A 140 8.21 15.73 21.88
N GLY A 141 8.76 14.71 22.53
CA GLY A 141 8.61 14.48 23.98
C GLY A 141 7.33 13.72 24.38
N VAL A 142 6.37 13.56 23.46
CA VAL A 142 5.12 12.80 23.64
C VAL A 142 5.37 11.34 23.34
N LYS A 143 4.88 10.42 24.19
CA LYS A 143 5.01 8.98 23.95
C LYS A 143 4.16 8.56 22.77
N ILE A 144 4.62 7.55 22.03
CA ILE A 144 3.85 7.01 20.90
C ILE A 144 2.42 6.60 21.29
N SER A 145 2.22 6.04 22.48
CA SER A 145 0.89 5.64 22.98
C SER A 145 -0.06 6.80 23.27
N GLU A 146 0.45 8.04 23.30
CA GLU A 146 -0.27 9.28 23.65
C GLU A 146 -0.39 10.22 22.44
N LEU A 147 0.05 9.79 21.25
CA LEU A 147 -0.06 10.59 20.03
C LEU A 147 -1.45 10.42 19.41
N GLU A 148 -2.08 11.55 19.07
CA GLU A 148 -3.43 11.61 18.50
C GLU A 148 -3.43 11.84 16.97
N SER A 149 -2.30 12.26 16.39
CA SER A 149 -2.15 12.59 14.96
C SER A 149 -0.71 12.38 14.50
N ASP A 150 -0.48 12.48 13.19
CA ASP A 150 0.88 12.51 12.66
C ASP A 150 1.61 13.77 13.13
N THR A 151 2.80 13.56 13.66
CA THR A 151 3.69 14.61 14.18
C THR A 151 5.05 14.61 13.48
N LEU A 152 5.23 13.74 12.48
CA LEU A 152 6.45 13.63 11.69
C LEU A 152 6.39 14.56 10.49
N SER A 153 5.23 14.72 9.87
CA SER A 153 4.99 15.72 8.83
C SER A 153 4.82 17.12 9.42
N GLY A 154 4.92 18.14 8.58
CA GLY A 154 4.72 19.53 8.96
C GLY A 154 5.52 20.48 8.07
N LYS A 155 5.48 21.79 8.39
CA LYS A 155 6.13 22.81 7.55
C LYS A 155 7.62 22.54 7.32
N ALA A 156 8.05 22.69 6.06
CA ALA A 156 9.43 22.50 5.65
C ALA A 156 10.38 23.36 6.48
N GLY A 157 11.52 22.80 6.83
CA GLY A 157 12.57 23.46 7.61
C GLY A 157 12.36 23.49 9.12
N THR A 158 11.18 23.13 9.63
CA THR A 158 10.95 22.91 11.06
C THR A 158 11.67 21.63 11.54
N LYS A 159 11.78 21.44 12.86
CA LYS A 159 12.43 20.24 13.44
C LYS A 159 11.42 19.35 14.14
N VAL A 160 11.72 18.05 14.14
CA VAL A 160 11.08 17.03 14.97
C VAL A 160 12.15 16.36 15.84
N THR A 161 11.80 16.04 17.09
CA THR A 161 12.70 15.36 18.01
C THR A 161 12.20 13.95 18.28
N LEU A 162 13.04 12.94 18.05
CA LEU A 162 12.70 11.54 18.22
C LEU A 162 13.55 10.93 19.34
N LEU A 163 12.90 10.28 20.31
CA LEU A 163 13.58 9.39 21.24
C LEU A 163 13.59 7.99 20.64
N ILE A 164 14.75 7.53 20.20
CA ILE A 164 14.93 6.24 19.53
C ILE A 164 15.58 5.24 20.47
N GLN A 165 15.09 4.00 20.48
CA GLN A 165 15.73 2.86 21.09
C GLN A 165 16.37 1.98 20.00
N ARG A 166 17.69 1.77 20.11
CA ARG A 166 18.47 0.90 19.21
C ARG A 166 19.41 0.04 20.05
N GLY A 167 19.29 -1.29 19.94
CA GLY A 167 20.15 -2.23 20.68
C GLY A 167 20.12 -2.04 22.20
N GLY A 168 18.97 -1.67 22.76
CA GLY A 168 18.79 -1.41 24.19
C GLY A 168 19.25 -0.02 24.66
N VAL A 169 19.89 0.78 23.81
CA VAL A 169 20.33 2.14 24.12
C VAL A 169 19.31 3.14 23.59
N SER A 170 18.91 4.10 24.43
CA SER A 170 18.03 5.21 24.02
C SER A 170 18.86 6.44 23.65
N LYS A 171 18.56 7.06 22.50
CA LYS A 171 19.22 8.29 22.03
C LYS A 171 18.20 9.24 21.41
N ILE A 172 18.40 10.54 21.63
CA ILE A 172 17.59 11.59 21.01
C ILE A 172 18.19 11.96 19.66
N TYR A 173 17.33 12.05 18.64
CA TYR A 173 17.65 12.55 17.31
C TYR A 173 16.82 13.81 17.04
N SER A 174 17.46 14.85 16.52
CA SER A 174 16.78 16.05 16.03
C SER A 174 16.86 16.05 14.51
N VAL A 175 15.71 15.96 13.85
CA VAL A 175 15.62 15.82 12.40
C VAL A 175 14.89 17.04 11.84
N LYS A 176 15.44 17.64 10.79
CA LYS A 176 14.81 18.76 10.07
C LYS A 176 13.81 18.17 9.08
N ARG A 177 12.60 18.72 9.02
CA ARG A 177 11.63 18.37 7.98
C ARG A 177 12.07 18.94 6.63
N GLY A 178 12.00 18.12 5.60
CA GLY A 178 12.29 18.49 4.22
C GLY A 178 11.21 17.96 3.29
N GLU A 179 11.19 18.50 2.07
CA GLU A 179 10.44 17.90 0.97
C GLU A 179 11.05 16.53 0.66
N ILE A 180 10.18 15.54 0.51
CA ILE A 180 10.52 14.16 0.23
C ILE A 180 9.72 13.75 -0.99
N GLU A 181 10.45 13.39 -2.03
CA GLU A 181 9.91 12.72 -3.21
C GLU A 181 10.01 11.22 -2.96
N TYR A 182 8.86 10.55 -2.84
CA TYR A 182 8.85 9.09 -2.69
C TYR A 182 8.78 8.45 -4.07
N PRO A 183 9.79 7.65 -4.48
CA PRO A 183 9.81 7.07 -5.81
C PRO A 183 8.57 6.22 -6.03
N SER A 184 7.86 6.49 -7.12
CA SER A 184 6.66 5.74 -7.45
C SER A 184 7.00 4.32 -7.88
N VAL A 185 8.19 4.09 -8.45
CA VAL A 185 8.70 2.76 -8.78
C VAL A 185 10.11 2.52 -8.26
N THR A 186 10.30 1.40 -7.58
CA THR A 186 11.65 0.88 -7.26
C THR A 186 11.83 -0.53 -7.79
N GLY A 187 13.08 -0.94 -8.06
CA GLY A 187 13.34 -2.29 -8.55
C GLY A 187 14.74 -2.81 -8.23
N LYS A 188 14.83 -4.12 -7.99
CA LYS A 188 16.10 -4.82 -7.73
C LYS A 188 16.06 -6.26 -8.23
N ILE A 189 17.22 -6.79 -8.61
CA ILE A 189 17.39 -8.21 -8.94
C ILE A 189 17.77 -8.99 -7.68
N ILE A 190 17.13 -10.14 -7.49
CA ILE A 190 17.32 -11.00 -6.32
C ILE A 190 17.53 -12.44 -6.76
N GLY A 191 18.51 -13.11 -6.15
CA GLY A 191 18.74 -14.54 -6.36
C GLY A 191 18.97 -14.89 -7.84
N PRO A 192 18.27 -15.91 -8.39
CA PRO A 192 18.49 -16.42 -9.74
C PRO A 192 17.87 -15.53 -10.84
N GLN A 193 18.09 -14.22 -10.78
CA GLN A 193 17.56 -13.20 -11.71
C GLN A 193 16.05 -12.97 -11.59
N ILE A 194 15.52 -12.95 -10.36
CA ILE A 194 14.14 -12.51 -10.09
C ILE A 194 14.15 -10.99 -9.99
N ALA A 195 13.38 -10.29 -10.81
CA ALA A 195 13.15 -8.88 -10.57
C ALA A 195 12.07 -8.71 -9.51
N TYR A 196 12.37 -7.93 -8.49
CA TYR A 196 11.39 -7.44 -7.55
C TYR A 196 11.16 -5.97 -7.87
N ILE A 197 9.95 -5.63 -8.30
CA ILE A 197 9.55 -4.25 -8.62
C ILE A 197 8.43 -3.87 -7.66
N GLU A 198 8.60 -2.77 -6.96
CA GLU A 198 7.60 -2.18 -6.07
C GLU A 198 7.03 -0.95 -6.77
N LEU A 199 5.70 -0.93 -6.95
CA LEU A 199 4.96 0.20 -7.50
C LEU A 199 4.12 0.79 -6.36
N ASN A 200 4.50 1.98 -5.91
CA ASN A 200 3.98 2.63 -4.72
C ASN A 200 2.74 3.49 -4.98
N GLY A 201 2.57 3.95 -6.22
CA GLY A 201 1.42 4.73 -6.67
C GLY A 201 1.43 4.84 -8.19
N PHE A 202 0.32 5.33 -8.74
CA PHE A 202 0.19 5.64 -10.17
C PHE A 202 0.18 7.17 -10.30
N THR A 203 1.35 7.78 -10.14
CA THR A 203 1.60 9.21 -10.38
C THR A 203 1.59 9.49 -11.89
N GLU A 204 1.74 10.77 -12.26
CA GLU A 204 1.80 11.17 -13.67
C GLU A 204 2.99 10.51 -14.39
N ASP A 205 4.12 10.33 -13.71
CA ASP A 205 5.37 9.82 -14.29
C ASP A 205 5.64 8.33 -13.99
N SER A 206 4.77 7.64 -13.25
CA SER A 206 5.08 6.27 -12.78
C SER A 206 5.23 5.25 -13.89
N ASP A 207 4.57 5.42 -15.03
CA ASP A 207 4.68 4.53 -16.18
C ASP A 207 6.04 4.68 -16.88
N GLU A 208 6.57 5.89 -16.96
CA GLU A 208 7.93 6.18 -17.43
C GLU A 208 8.99 5.60 -16.47
N GLU A 209 8.82 5.83 -15.17
CA GLU A 209 9.67 5.23 -14.13
C GLU A 209 9.62 3.69 -14.20
N PHE A 210 8.43 3.12 -14.36
CA PHE A 210 8.22 1.68 -14.50
C PHE A 210 8.93 1.13 -15.72
N ALA A 211 8.78 1.77 -16.88
CA ALA A 211 9.45 1.37 -18.10
C ALA A 211 10.98 1.41 -17.94
N ALA A 212 11.52 2.45 -17.31
CA ALA A 212 12.96 2.58 -17.04
C ALA A 212 13.47 1.49 -16.08
N VAL A 213 12.75 1.20 -15.00
CA VAL A 213 13.07 0.11 -14.07
C VAL A 213 12.99 -1.25 -14.78
N LEU A 214 11.91 -1.52 -15.51
CA LEU A 214 11.71 -2.76 -16.25
C LEU A 214 12.81 -2.98 -17.29
N GLN A 215 13.23 -1.94 -18.01
CA GLN A 215 14.34 -2.01 -18.95
C GLN A 215 15.66 -2.40 -18.24
N LYS A 216 15.96 -1.80 -17.07
CA LYS A 216 17.13 -2.18 -16.26
C LYS A 216 17.05 -3.63 -15.78
N MET A 217 15.87 -4.09 -15.38
CA MET A 217 15.65 -5.49 -14.97
C MET A 217 15.85 -6.47 -16.13
N ARG A 218 15.30 -6.16 -17.32
CA ARG A 218 15.51 -6.93 -18.56
C ARG A 218 16.99 -6.97 -18.94
N ALA A 219 17.70 -5.84 -18.92
CA ALA A 219 19.13 -5.77 -19.19
C ALA A 219 19.98 -6.57 -18.19
N SER A 220 19.49 -6.74 -16.96
CA SER A 220 20.10 -7.58 -15.93
C SER A 220 19.75 -9.07 -16.07
N GLY A 221 19.02 -9.44 -17.12
CA GLY A 221 18.65 -10.81 -17.46
C GLY A 221 17.54 -11.40 -16.60
N MET A 222 16.59 -10.57 -16.16
CA MET A 222 15.39 -11.01 -15.43
C MET A 222 14.76 -12.27 -16.07
N LYS A 223 14.44 -13.26 -15.23
CA LYS A 223 13.81 -14.54 -15.63
C LYS A 223 12.39 -14.72 -15.09
N SER A 224 12.01 -13.91 -14.11
CA SER A 224 10.70 -13.86 -13.48
C SER A 224 10.58 -12.55 -12.73
N MET A 225 9.36 -12.14 -12.43
CA MET A 225 9.08 -10.88 -11.77
C MET A 225 8.14 -11.07 -10.58
N VAL A 226 8.45 -10.39 -9.49
CA VAL A 226 7.50 -10.10 -8.42
C VAL A 226 7.15 -8.62 -8.53
N LEU A 227 5.88 -8.33 -8.82
CA LEU A 227 5.32 -6.98 -8.81
C LEU A 227 4.60 -6.76 -7.48
N ASP A 228 5.14 -5.90 -6.64
CA ASP A 228 4.56 -5.59 -5.34
C ASP A 228 3.62 -4.39 -5.43
N LEU A 229 2.33 -4.65 -5.23
CA LEU A 229 1.25 -3.65 -5.19
C LEU A 229 0.63 -3.51 -3.79
N ARG A 230 1.26 -4.09 -2.76
CA ARG A 230 0.81 -3.93 -1.37
C ARG A 230 0.89 -2.47 -0.98
N ASN A 231 -0.10 -2.00 -0.24
CA ASN A 231 -0.19 -0.60 0.22
C ASN A 231 -0.33 0.46 -0.90
N ASN A 232 -0.46 0.05 -2.16
CA ASN A 232 -0.69 0.97 -3.27
C ASN A 232 -2.19 1.23 -3.47
N GLY A 233 -2.63 2.45 -3.09
CA GLY A 233 -4.01 2.91 -3.21
C GLY A 233 -4.49 3.25 -4.63
N GLY A 234 -3.62 3.15 -5.63
CA GLY A 234 -3.89 3.47 -7.02
C GLY A 234 -3.31 4.83 -7.44
N GLY A 235 -4.08 5.58 -8.23
CA GLY A 235 -3.69 6.85 -8.83
C GLY A 235 -4.33 7.01 -10.20
N TYR A 236 -3.59 7.51 -11.18
CA TYR A 236 -4.07 7.74 -12.53
C TYR A 236 -4.29 6.42 -13.31
N MET A 237 -5.46 6.32 -13.95
CA MET A 237 -5.84 5.14 -14.72
C MET A 237 -5.09 5.04 -16.05
N ASP A 238 -4.73 6.18 -16.64
CA ASP A 238 -3.95 6.23 -17.88
C ASP A 238 -2.54 5.67 -17.65
N THR A 239 -1.90 6.05 -16.53
CA THR A 239 -0.64 5.46 -16.06
C THR A 239 -0.78 3.94 -15.89
N ALA A 240 -1.89 3.47 -15.31
CA ALA A 240 -2.14 2.03 -15.16
C ALA A 240 -2.29 1.32 -16.50
N TYR A 241 -2.95 1.95 -17.48
CA TYR A 241 -3.06 1.45 -18.84
C TYR A 241 -1.69 1.34 -19.52
N ASN A 242 -0.85 2.37 -19.38
CA ASN A 242 0.51 2.38 -19.95
C ASN A 242 1.40 1.31 -19.32
N ILE A 243 1.31 1.12 -18.00
CA ILE A 243 2.00 0.02 -17.30
C ILE A 243 1.47 -1.33 -17.76
N ALA A 244 0.15 -1.54 -17.82
CA ALA A 244 -0.46 -2.79 -18.31
C ALA A 244 -0.02 -3.11 -19.75
N SER A 245 0.17 -2.09 -20.58
CA SER A 245 0.68 -2.21 -21.96
C SER A 245 2.12 -2.72 -22.04
N GLN A 246 2.88 -2.77 -20.95
CA GLN A 246 4.20 -3.42 -20.89
C GLN A 246 4.11 -4.95 -20.75
N PHE A 247 2.93 -5.48 -20.45
CA PHE A 247 2.65 -6.89 -20.22
C PHE A 247 1.78 -7.55 -21.29
N ILE A 248 0.75 -6.82 -21.73
CA ILE A 248 -0.28 -7.30 -22.65
C ILE A 248 0.09 -6.81 -24.05
N ASP A 249 0.41 -7.70 -24.99
CA ASP A 249 0.63 -7.32 -26.39
C ASP A 249 -0.68 -6.93 -27.07
N LYS A 250 -1.71 -7.75 -26.89
CA LYS A 250 -3.08 -7.51 -27.34
C LYS A 250 -4.07 -8.18 -26.40
N GLY A 251 -4.97 -7.39 -25.82
CA GLY A 251 -5.94 -7.90 -24.85
C GLY A 251 -6.86 -6.81 -24.32
N ILE A 252 -7.72 -7.17 -23.40
CA ILE A 252 -8.60 -6.21 -22.71
C ILE A 252 -8.00 -5.95 -21.34
N MET A 253 -7.81 -4.68 -20.99
CA MET A 253 -7.37 -4.30 -19.65
C MET A 253 -8.53 -4.35 -18.65
N MET A 254 -9.66 -3.77 -19.04
CA MET A 254 -10.87 -3.69 -18.22
C MET A 254 -12.07 -3.35 -19.10
N TYR A 255 -13.25 -3.39 -18.52
CA TYR A 255 -14.44 -2.79 -19.12
C TYR A 255 -14.91 -1.61 -18.28
N THR A 256 -15.28 -0.50 -18.90
CA THR A 256 -15.84 0.67 -18.21
C THR A 256 -17.28 0.93 -18.62
N ALA A 257 -18.06 1.57 -17.75
CA ALA A 257 -19.38 2.09 -18.05
C ALA A 257 -19.59 3.42 -17.34
N ASP A 258 -20.02 4.42 -18.09
CA ASP A 258 -20.44 5.73 -17.60
C ASP A 258 -21.92 5.72 -17.17
N ASN A 259 -22.53 6.90 -17.06
CA ASN A 259 -23.94 7.05 -16.71
C ASN A 259 -24.93 6.49 -17.76
N SER A 260 -24.49 6.18 -18.98
CA SER A 260 -25.30 5.47 -19.98
C SER A 260 -25.50 4.00 -19.60
N GLY A 261 -24.62 3.46 -18.76
CA GLY A 261 -24.58 2.06 -18.35
C GLY A 261 -24.03 1.11 -19.42
N VAL A 262 -23.65 1.61 -20.60
CA VAL A 262 -23.08 0.81 -21.69
C VAL A 262 -21.66 0.40 -21.34
N LEU A 263 -21.44 -0.91 -21.28
CA LEU A 263 -20.14 -1.48 -20.94
C LEU A 263 -19.22 -1.52 -22.19
N THR A 264 -18.12 -0.79 -22.14
CA THR A 264 -17.15 -0.63 -23.24
C THR A 264 -15.79 -1.22 -22.86
N PRO A 265 -15.13 -2.00 -23.73
CA PRO A 265 -13.81 -2.55 -23.44
C PRO A 265 -12.71 -1.49 -23.61
N VAL A 266 -11.83 -1.39 -22.61
CA VAL A 266 -10.54 -0.70 -22.73
C VAL A 266 -9.52 -1.71 -23.25
N THR A 267 -9.16 -1.59 -24.53
CA THR A 267 -8.36 -2.59 -25.25
C THR A 267 -6.92 -2.10 -25.42
N ILE A 268 -5.96 -2.96 -25.09
CA ILE A 268 -4.55 -2.80 -25.45
C ILE A 268 -4.33 -3.50 -26.79
N THR A 269 -3.83 -2.79 -27.79
CA THR A 269 -3.66 -3.35 -29.16
C THR A 269 -2.21 -3.43 -29.63
N ASN A 270 -1.31 -2.63 -29.05
CA ASN A 270 0.09 -2.50 -29.47
C ASN A 270 1.02 -2.48 -28.25
N GLY A 271 0.74 -3.32 -27.25
CA GLY A 271 1.61 -3.41 -26.08
C GLY A 271 2.81 -4.33 -26.31
N SER A 272 3.52 -4.62 -25.23
CA SER A 272 4.69 -5.51 -25.20
C SER A 272 4.39 -6.75 -24.38
N LYS A 273 5.00 -7.87 -24.73
CA LYS A 273 4.96 -9.08 -23.89
C LYS A 273 5.98 -8.99 -22.76
N ILE A 274 5.59 -9.44 -21.58
CA ILE A 274 6.53 -9.58 -20.46
C ILE A 274 7.45 -10.81 -20.62
N ASP A 275 6.96 -11.88 -21.27
CA ASP A 275 7.67 -13.14 -21.61
C ASP A 275 8.39 -13.85 -20.44
N VAL A 276 8.05 -13.50 -19.20
CA VAL A 276 8.53 -14.16 -17.98
C VAL A 276 7.36 -14.36 -17.01
N PRO A 277 7.42 -15.35 -16.10
CA PRO A 277 6.41 -15.50 -15.05
C PRO A 277 6.31 -14.25 -14.17
N VAL A 278 5.08 -13.80 -13.90
CA VAL A 278 4.79 -12.65 -13.04
C VAL A 278 4.00 -13.12 -11.81
N ILE A 279 4.45 -12.68 -10.64
CA ILE A 279 3.74 -12.84 -9.37
C ILE A 279 3.37 -11.44 -8.89
N ILE A 280 2.10 -11.19 -8.60
CA ILE A 280 1.63 -9.93 -8.02
C ILE A 280 1.43 -10.12 -6.52
N LEU A 281 1.95 -9.21 -5.70
CA LEU A 281 1.64 -9.15 -4.28
C LEU A 281 0.52 -8.14 -4.03
N THR A 282 -0.52 -8.56 -3.31
CA THR A 282 -1.65 -7.70 -2.93
C THR A 282 -1.93 -7.75 -1.43
N ASN A 283 -2.46 -6.65 -0.90
CA ASN A 283 -3.07 -6.63 0.42
C ASN A 283 -4.37 -5.81 0.45
N GLU A 284 -4.97 -5.65 1.63
CA GLU A 284 -6.23 -4.92 1.83
C GLU A 284 -6.15 -3.43 1.46
N TYR A 285 -4.95 -2.90 1.25
CA TYR A 285 -4.69 -1.53 0.82
C TYR A 285 -4.35 -1.42 -0.68
N THR A 286 -4.21 -2.55 -1.38
CA THR A 286 -4.16 -2.55 -2.84
C THR A 286 -5.53 -2.12 -3.35
N ALA A 287 -5.61 -0.95 -3.98
CA ALA A 287 -6.90 -0.38 -4.38
C ALA A 287 -6.87 0.17 -5.81
N SER A 288 -8.05 0.27 -6.43
CA SER A 288 -8.28 1.21 -7.52
C SER A 288 -7.43 0.89 -8.77
N ALA A 289 -6.60 1.80 -9.27
CA ALA A 289 -5.70 1.53 -10.40
C ALA A 289 -4.82 0.27 -10.19
N SER A 290 -4.39 -0.01 -8.95
CA SER A 290 -3.68 -1.25 -8.59
C SER A 290 -4.55 -2.50 -8.81
N GLU A 291 -5.85 -2.41 -8.51
CA GLU A 291 -6.81 -3.49 -8.75
C GLU A 291 -7.12 -3.63 -10.24
N ALA A 292 -7.18 -2.53 -11.00
CA ALA A 292 -7.33 -2.56 -12.45
C ALA A 292 -6.13 -3.27 -13.11
N LEU A 293 -4.90 -2.93 -12.72
CA LEU A 293 -3.70 -3.62 -13.20
C LEU A 293 -3.68 -5.09 -12.77
N THR A 294 -4.02 -5.39 -11.51
CA THR A 294 -4.08 -6.77 -11.00
C THR A 294 -5.09 -7.61 -11.80
N GLY A 295 -6.32 -7.11 -11.97
CA GLY A 295 -7.36 -7.79 -12.73
C GLY A 295 -7.01 -7.94 -14.22
N ALA A 296 -6.39 -6.93 -14.81
CA ALA A 296 -5.91 -6.99 -16.19
C ALA A 296 -4.87 -8.12 -16.38
N LEU A 297 -3.86 -8.19 -15.51
CA LEU A 297 -2.81 -9.20 -15.65
C LEU A 297 -3.27 -10.60 -15.25
N HIS A 298 -4.15 -10.71 -14.24
CA HIS A 298 -4.71 -11.98 -13.81
C HIS A 298 -5.64 -12.58 -14.88
N ASP A 299 -6.66 -11.86 -15.33
CA ASP A 299 -7.67 -12.39 -16.26
C ASP A 299 -7.13 -12.59 -17.70
N ASN A 300 -5.98 -12.02 -18.03
CA ASN A 300 -5.25 -12.32 -19.28
C ASN A 300 -4.23 -13.48 -19.12
N ASP A 301 -4.26 -14.25 -18.02
CA ASP A 301 -3.35 -15.36 -17.72
C ASP A 301 -1.85 -14.95 -17.67
N LEU A 302 -1.55 -13.70 -17.31
CA LEU A 302 -0.18 -13.18 -17.29
C LEU A 302 0.46 -13.21 -15.89
N ALA A 303 -0.33 -13.31 -14.82
CA ALA A 303 0.18 -13.25 -13.46
C ALA A 303 -0.56 -14.16 -12.48
N THR A 304 0.17 -14.63 -11.46
CA THR A 304 -0.42 -15.26 -10.26
C THR A 304 -0.48 -14.24 -9.13
N VAL A 305 -1.62 -14.12 -8.47
CA VAL A 305 -1.85 -13.16 -7.38
C VAL A 305 -1.64 -13.84 -6.02
N VAL A 306 -0.76 -13.28 -5.19
CA VAL A 306 -0.42 -13.78 -3.86
C VAL A 306 -0.69 -12.70 -2.82
N GLY A 307 -1.33 -13.06 -1.72
CA GLY A 307 -1.45 -12.17 -0.58
C GLY A 307 -2.82 -12.17 0.06
N THR A 308 -3.41 -11.00 0.28
CA THR A 308 -4.79 -10.89 0.80
C THR A 308 -5.69 -10.22 -0.22
N LYS A 309 -6.99 -10.32 0.04
CA LYS A 309 -8.01 -9.67 -0.78
C LYS A 309 -7.75 -8.16 -0.83
N SER A 310 -7.86 -7.59 -2.03
CA SER A 310 -7.68 -6.15 -2.26
C SER A 310 -8.83 -5.31 -1.69
N TYR A 311 -8.71 -3.99 -1.78
CA TYR A 311 -9.62 -3.03 -1.12
C TYR A 311 -11.06 -3.07 -1.64
N GLY A 312 -11.25 -3.22 -2.95
CA GLY A 312 -12.56 -3.24 -3.59
C GLY A 312 -13.07 -1.89 -4.07
N LYS A 313 -12.25 -1.08 -4.75
CA LYS A 313 -12.71 0.19 -5.35
C LYS A 313 -12.76 0.08 -6.87
N ALA A 314 -13.94 -0.20 -7.43
CA ALA A 314 -14.15 -0.31 -8.88
C ALA A 314 -14.92 0.90 -9.47
N ARG A 315 -14.49 2.12 -9.12
CA ARG A 315 -15.04 3.40 -9.59
C ARG A 315 -13.93 4.28 -10.09
N ILE A 316 -14.15 5.06 -11.15
CA ILE A 316 -13.20 6.05 -11.67
C ILE A 316 -13.77 7.43 -11.39
N GLN A 317 -12.91 8.34 -10.94
CA GLN A 317 -13.26 9.74 -10.77
C GLN A 317 -12.59 10.60 -11.84
N SER A 318 -13.33 11.55 -12.38
CA SER A 318 -12.79 12.63 -13.20
C SER A 318 -12.43 13.81 -12.30
N LEU A 319 -11.29 14.43 -12.57
CA LEU A 319 -10.91 15.71 -11.97
C LEU A 319 -11.40 16.86 -12.86
N MET A 320 -12.29 17.69 -12.34
CA MET A 320 -12.88 18.82 -13.07
C MET A 320 -12.44 20.13 -12.42
N GLU A 321 -11.64 20.92 -13.15
CA GLU A 321 -11.21 22.25 -12.71
C GLU A 321 -12.38 23.23 -12.71
N LEU A 322 -12.45 24.06 -11.67
CA LEU A 322 -13.49 25.06 -11.50
C LEU A 322 -12.90 26.47 -11.71
N SER A 323 -13.77 27.43 -12.05
CA SER A 323 -13.35 28.79 -12.44
C SER A 323 -12.65 29.58 -11.33
N ASP A 324 -12.83 29.19 -10.07
CA ASP A 324 -12.17 29.78 -8.90
C ASP A 324 -10.80 29.14 -8.59
N GLY A 325 -10.39 28.15 -9.38
CA GLY A 325 -9.19 27.34 -9.17
C GLY A 325 -9.38 26.19 -8.19
N GLY A 326 -10.62 25.92 -7.74
CA GLY A 326 -10.97 24.68 -7.06
C GLY A 326 -11.11 23.49 -8.01
N LEU A 327 -11.45 22.34 -7.44
CA LEU A 327 -11.54 21.07 -8.15
C LEU A 327 -12.75 20.26 -7.67
N LEU A 328 -13.55 19.77 -8.61
CA LEU A 328 -14.53 18.73 -8.35
C LEU A 328 -13.96 17.38 -8.78
N LYS A 329 -13.75 16.49 -7.82
CA LYS A 329 -13.47 15.08 -8.09
C LYS A 329 -14.78 14.33 -8.09
N LEU A 330 -15.24 13.86 -9.25
CA LEU A 330 -16.56 13.27 -9.44
C LEU A 330 -16.44 11.83 -9.93
N THR A 331 -17.17 10.90 -9.31
CA THR A 331 -17.29 9.54 -9.87
C THR A 331 -18.08 9.58 -11.18
N THR A 332 -17.40 9.27 -12.28
CA THR A 332 -17.95 9.33 -13.64
C THR A 332 -18.14 7.95 -14.25
N GLU A 333 -17.37 6.96 -13.81
CA GLU A 333 -17.45 5.60 -14.37
C GLU A 333 -17.33 4.52 -13.28
N ARG A 334 -17.85 3.34 -13.61
CA ARG A 334 -17.51 2.07 -12.96
C ARG A 334 -16.68 1.23 -13.90
N TYR A 335 -15.88 0.32 -13.36
CA TYR A 335 -15.14 -0.64 -14.18
C TYR A 335 -15.23 -2.06 -13.65
N LEU A 336 -15.03 -3.02 -14.55
CA LEU A 336 -15.00 -4.45 -14.31
C LEU A 336 -13.68 -5.02 -14.83
N THR A 337 -13.26 -6.17 -14.31
CA THR A 337 -12.11 -6.90 -14.86
C THR A 337 -12.38 -7.40 -16.29
N PRO A 338 -11.37 -7.90 -17.03
CA PRO A 338 -11.58 -8.50 -18.36
C PRO A 338 -12.62 -9.63 -18.38
N ASP A 339 -12.75 -10.42 -17.32
CA ASP A 339 -13.81 -11.43 -17.16
C ASP A 339 -15.16 -10.85 -16.72
N LYS A 340 -15.28 -9.52 -16.68
CA LYS A 340 -16.48 -8.76 -16.30
C LYS A 340 -16.90 -8.99 -14.85
N VAL A 341 -15.95 -9.24 -13.95
CA VAL A 341 -16.22 -9.31 -12.52
C VAL A 341 -16.38 -7.91 -11.95
N ASP A 342 -17.51 -7.65 -11.28
CA ASP A 342 -17.71 -6.46 -10.45
C ASP A 342 -17.21 -6.76 -9.03
N PHE A 343 -16.10 -6.15 -8.66
CA PHE A 343 -15.47 -6.33 -7.35
C PHE A 343 -15.65 -5.11 -6.45
N ASN A 344 -16.50 -4.14 -6.82
CA ASN A 344 -16.71 -2.94 -6.00
C ASN A 344 -17.27 -3.30 -4.62
N HIS A 345 -16.68 -2.75 -3.56
CA HIS A 345 -16.89 -3.09 -2.14
C HIS A 345 -16.60 -4.56 -1.76
N ILE A 346 -16.00 -5.34 -2.66
CA ILE A 346 -15.66 -6.74 -2.43
C ILE A 346 -14.15 -6.93 -2.41
N GLY A 347 -13.44 -6.42 -3.44
CA GLY A 347 -12.02 -6.66 -3.68
C GLY A 347 -11.74 -7.93 -4.49
N LEU A 348 -10.61 -7.95 -5.18
CA LEU A 348 -10.06 -9.08 -5.91
C LEU A 348 -9.48 -10.10 -4.91
N THR A 349 -9.86 -11.36 -5.08
CA THR A 349 -9.36 -12.45 -4.24
C THR A 349 -8.05 -13.00 -4.85
N PRO A 350 -6.97 -13.18 -4.06
CA PRO A 350 -5.73 -13.73 -4.57
C PRO A 350 -5.86 -15.22 -4.87
N ASP A 351 -5.06 -15.74 -5.80
CA ASP A 351 -4.92 -17.18 -6.06
C ASP A 351 -4.40 -17.93 -4.84
N ILE A 352 -3.47 -17.31 -4.12
CA ILE A 352 -2.80 -17.89 -2.95
C ILE A 352 -2.91 -16.92 -1.78
N GLU A 353 -3.78 -17.24 -0.82
CA GLU A 353 -4.00 -16.41 0.37
C GLU A 353 -2.83 -16.53 1.37
N VAL A 354 -2.15 -15.41 1.65
CA VAL A 354 -1.05 -15.29 2.62
C VAL A 354 -1.17 -13.95 3.37
N LYS A 355 -1.40 -14.00 4.69
CA LYS A 355 -1.81 -12.83 5.50
C LYS A 355 -0.68 -12.01 6.13
N ASP A 356 0.57 -12.30 5.82
CA ASP A 356 1.73 -11.72 6.50
C ASP A 356 2.76 -11.29 5.46
N ASP A 357 3.26 -10.07 5.57
CA ASP A 357 4.13 -9.46 4.57
C ASP A 357 5.40 -10.27 4.32
N ALA A 358 6.04 -10.73 5.39
CA ALA A 358 7.25 -11.54 5.27
C ALA A 358 6.94 -12.89 4.60
N ALA A 359 5.83 -13.52 4.98
CA ALA A 359 5.37 -14.76 4.37
C ALA A 359 4.98 -14.59 2.89
N GLN A 360 4.35 -13.46 2.53
CA GLN A 360 3.99 -13.13 1.14
C GLN A 360 5.24 -13.03 0.27
N ILE A 361 6.23 -12.24 0.70
CA ILE A 361 7.49 -12.06 -0.01
C ILE A 361 8.21 -13.40 -0.20
N ILE A 362 8.33 -14.21 0.86
CA ILE A 362 8.94 -15.53 0.78
C ILE A 362 8.19 -16.42 -0.22
N THR A 363 6.86 -16.44 -0.16
CA THR A 363 6.01 -17.26 -1.05
C THR A 363 6.17 -16.83 -2.50
N ALA A 364 6.10 -15.52 -2.79
CA ALA A 364 6.27 -14.99 -4.14
C ALA A 364 7.66 -15.27 -4.72
N LEU A 365 8.72 -15.11 -3.92
CA LEU A 365 10.07 -15.44 -4.37
C LEU A 365 10.22 -16.93 -4.72
N ARG A 366 9.59 -17.84 -3.95
CA ARG A 366 9.57 -19.28 -4.28
C ARG A 366 8.87 -19.54 -5.61
N LEU A 367 7.69 -18.96 -5.81
CA LEU A 367 6.91 -19.09 -7.04
C LEU A 367 7.67 -18.51 -8.24
N ALA A 368 8.42 -17.43 -8.03
CA ALA A 368 9.32 -16.83 -9.01
C ALA A 368 10.60 -17.67 -9.26
N GLY A 369 10.77 -18.84 -8.63
CA GLY A 369 11.85 -19.78 -8.90
C GLY A 369 12.99 -19.79 -7.87
N MET A 370 12.84 -19.10 -6.74
CA MET A 370 13.84 -19.13 -5.66
C MET A 370 13.81 -20.48 -4.92
N LYS A 371 14.83 -21.31 -5.15
CA LYS A 371 14.93 -22.65 -4.55
C LYS A 371 15.45 -22.66 -3.12
N SER A 372 16.45 -21.82 -2.85
CA SER A 372 17.07 -21.66 -1.53
C SER A 372 16.66 -20.31 -0.96
N ILE A 373 16.09 -20.32 0.24
CA ILE A 373 15.69 -19.11 0.94
C ILE A 373 16.38 -19.05 2.29
N GLU A 374 17.05 -17.93 2.52
CA GLU A 374 17.51 -17.46 3.80
C GLU A 374 16.66 -16.25 4.20
N ALA A 375 15.91 -16.38 5.29
CA ALA A 375 15.24 -15.26 5.94
C ALA A 375 16.04 -14.87 7.18
N ALA A 376 16.47 -13.62 7.26
CA ALA A 376 17.28 -13.09 8.35
C ALA A 376 16.72 -11.78 8.89
N GLY A 377 16.82 -11.55 10.20
CA GLY A 377 16.29 -10.33 10.80
C GLY A 377 15.99 -10.47 12.28
N ASP A 378 15.05 -9.68 12.78
CA ASP A 378 14.60 -9.69 14.17
C ASP A 378 13.07 -9.54 14.27
N ASN A 379 12.55 -8.81 15.25
CA ASN A 379 11.12 -8.50 15.38
C ASN A 379 10.69 -7.21 14.65
N HIS A 380 11.63 -6.53 13.98
CA HIS A 380 11.42 -5.27 13.25
C HIS A 380 11.88 -5.34 11.79
N ILE A 381 12.85 -6.19 11.45
CA ILE A 381 13.41 -6.24 10.09
C ILE A 381 13.38 -7.64 9.47
N LEU A 382 13.27 -7.67 8.15
CA LEU A 382 13.38 -8.84 7.29
C LEU A 382 14.38 -8.60 6.15
N ASP A 383 15.34 -9.48 6.03
CA ASP A 383 16.15 -9.63 4.83
C ASP A 383 15.93 -11.04 4.26
N VAL A 384 15.71 -11.13 2.95
CA VAL A 384 15.60 -12.41 2.24
C VAL A 384 16.72 -12.51 1.24
N ASN A 385 17.57 -13.54 1.36
CA ASN A 385 18.77 -13.74 0.55
C ASN A 385 19.65 -12.46 0.45
N GLY A 386 19.82 -11.77 1.57
CA GLY A 386 20.63 -10.54 1.66
C GLY A 386 19.96 -9.26 1.16
N SER A 387 18.73 -9.33 0.65
CA SER A 387 17.95 -8.16 0.22
C SER A 387 16.97 -7.73 1.31
N ALA A 388 16.91 -6.43 1.60
CA ALA A 388 15.98 -5.86 2.58
C ALA A 388 14.54 -5.82 2.06
N PHE A 389 13.57 -6.06 2.93
CA PHE A 389 12.14 -6.12 2.63
C PHE A 389 11.25 -5.60 3.77
N SER A 390 9.98 -5.32 3.48
CA SER A 390 8.97 -5.08 4.52
C SER A 390 8.72 -6.33 5.37
N GLY A 391 8.28 -6.13 6.61
CA GLY A 391 8.04 -7.19 7.59
C GLY A 391 9.28 -7.60 8.41
N ASN A 392 9.13 -8.71 9.13
CA ASN A 392 10.15 -9.23 10.05
C ASN A 392 10.10 -10.76 10.19
N VAL A 393 11.14 -11.37 10.79
CA VAL A 393 11.18 -12.83 11.01
C VAL A 393 10.41 -13.29 12.26
N GLY A 394 9.90 -12.36 13.06
CA GLY A 394 9.18 -12.62 14.30
C GLY A 394 10.06 -13.18 15.40
N LEU A 395 11.29 -12.68 15.55
CA LEU A 395 12.23 -13.18 16.56
C LEU A 395 11.70 -12.91 17.97
N VAL A 396 11.45 -13.98 18.72
CA VAL A 396 11.12 -13.92 20.16
C VAL A 396 12.06 -14.80 20.97
N LYS A 397 12.64 -14.25 22.04
CA LYS A 397 13.43 -15.00 23.04
C LYS A 397 12.62 -15.11 24.33
N GLN A 398 12.28 -16.32 24.76
CA GLN A 398 11.54 -16.53 26.01
C GLN A 398 11.91 -17.87 26.68
N GLY A 399 12.25 -17.84 27.97
CA GLY A 399 12.51 -19.04 28.76
C GLY A 399 13.59 -19.95 28.18
N GLY A 400 14.70 -19.35 27.71
CA GLY A 400 15.82 -20.04 27.10
C GLY A 400 15.55 -20.59 25.69
N ARG A 401 14.38 -20.31 25.10
CA ARG A 401 14.02 -20.73 23.73
C ARG A 401 14.00 -19.54 22.78
N VAL A 402 14.30 -19.82 21.52
CA VAL A 402 14.17 -18.90 20.39
C VAL A 402 12.99 -19.35 19.55
N TYR A 403 12.12 -18.40 19.22
CA TYR A 403 10.94 -18.60 18.39
C TYR A 403 11.01 -17.67 17.17
N ALA A 404 10.33 -18.06 16.10
CA ALA A 404 10.10 -17.25 14.91
C ALA A 404 8.62 -17.25 14.54
N SER A 405 8.20 -16.30 13.71
CA SER A 405 6.82 -16.25 13.20
C SER A 405 6.43 -17.58 12.56
N SER A 406 5.30 -18.14 12.98
CA SER A 406 4.78 -19.39 12.40
C SER A 406 4.46 -19.23 10.92
N ARG A 407 4.04 -18.04 10.48
CA ARG A 407 3.74 -17.73 9.07
C ARG A 407 5.01 -17.71 8.24
N VAL A 408 6.07 -17.05 8.71
CA VAL A 408 7.39 -17.05 8.08
C VAL A 408 7.94 -18.48 7.96
N LEU A 409 7.93 -19.23 9.07
CA LEU A 409 8.39 -20.63 9.08
C LEU A 409 7.61 -21.51 8.11
N THR A 410 6.31 -21.28 7.98
CA THR A 410 5.44 -22.05 7.08
C THR A 410 5.70 -21.71 5.62
N ALA A 411 5.85 -20.42 5.28
CA ALA A 411 6.22 -19.97 3.94
C ALA A 411 7.59 -20.54 3.51
N LEU A 412 8.56 -20.56 4.43
CA LEU A 412 9.89 -21.13 4.19
C LEU A 412 9.83 -22.61 3.77
N VAL A 413 8.90 -23.39 4.31
CA VAL A 413 8.74 -24.83 3.99
C VAL A 413 7.68 -25.12 2.93
N ASN A 414 7.23 -24.09 2.21
CA ASN A 414 6.16 -24.18 1.21
C ASN A 414 4.89 -24.86 1.77
N GLY A 415 4.51 -24.47 2.99
CA GLY A 415 3.45 -25.11 3.74
C GLY A 415 2.18 -24.29 3.85
N THR A 416 1.17 -24.86 4.51
CA THR A 416 -0.04 -24.16 4.94
C THR A 416 -0.16 -24.15 6.45
N LEU A 417 -0.79 -23.10 6.98
CA LEU A 417 -0.88 -22.83 8.41
C LEU A 417 -2.35 -22.88 8.85
N THR A 418 -2.65 -23.68 9.87
CA THR A 418 -3.97 -23.68 10.51
C THR A 418 -3.85 -23.59 12.03
N TRP A 419 -4.86 -22.99 12.66
CA TRP A 419 -4.96 -22.90 14.12
C TRP A 419 -6.00 -23.89 14.65
N ASP A 420 -5.57 -24.81 15.51
CA ASP A 420 -6.45 -25.67 16.28
C ASP A 420 -6.81 -24.99 17.60
N ALA A 421 -7.98 -24.33 17.62
CA ALA A 421 -8.48 -23.60 18.78
C ALA A 421 -8.76 -24.50 19.98
N LYS A 422 -9.22 -25.74 19.75
CA LYS A 422 -9.56 -26.69 20.82
C LYS A 422 -8.31 -27.10 21.59
N ASN A 423 -7.25 -27.42 20.88
CA ASN A 423 -6.01 -27.90 21.47
C ASN A 423 -4.96 -26.80 21.67
N LYS A 424 -5.26 -25.56 21.25
CA LYS A 424 -4.34 -24.40 21.26
C LYS A 424 -3.01 -24.74 20.58
N LYS A 425 -3.09 -25.28 19.37
CA LYS A 425 -1.94 -25.69 18.57
C LYS A 425 -1.91 -25.00 17.23
N VAL A 426 -0.71 -24.64 16.80
CA VAL A 426 -0.45 -24.28 15.41
C VAL A 426 -0.17 -25.55 14.64
N ILE A 427 -0.82 -25.75 13.49
CA ILE A 427 -0.59 -26.88 12.61
C ILE A 427 0.05 -26.37 11.33
N VAL A 428 1.23 -26.91 11.01
CA VAL A 428 1.94 -26.63 9.77
C VAL A 428 1.85 -27.88 8.89
N ALA A 429 1.21 -27.76 7.73
CA ALA A 429 1.27 -28.78 6.69
C ALA A 429 2.43 -28.48 5.75
N SER A 430 3.33 -29.42 5.50
CA SER A 430 4.37 -29.27 4.48
C SER A 430 3.74 -29.25 3.07
N GLY A 431 4.49 -28.77 2.07
CA GLY A 431 4.10 -28.90 0.67
C GLY A 431 3.88 -30.35 0.20
N SER A 432 4.34 -31.35 0.96
CA SER A 432 4.08 -32.77 0.73
C SER A 432 2.84 -33.32 1.46
N GLY A 433 2.07 -32.47 2.14
CA GLY A 433 0.85 -32.84 2.86
C GLY A 433 1.07 -33.41 4.27
N LYS A 434 2.31 -33.54 4.75
CA LYS A 434 2.58 -33.98 6.13
C LYS A 434 2.28 -32.85 7.11
N THR A 435 1.43 -33.11 8.10
CA THR A 435 1.02 -32.12 9.10
C THR A 435 1.76 -32.28 10.42
N PHE A 436 2.22 -31.17 10.98
CA PHE A 436 2.90 -31.14 12.27
C PHE A 436 2.27 -30.09 13.19
N GLY A 437 1.81 -30.53 14.36
CA GLY A 437 1.28 -29.64 15.40
C GLY A 437 2.37 -29.11 16.34
N PHE A 438 2.21 -27.87 16.79
CA PHE A 438 3.06 -27.19 17.77
C PHE A 438 2.17 -26.59 18.86
N SER A 439 2.24 -27.11 20.08
CA SER A 439 1.34 -26.73 21.16
C SER A 439 1.84 -25.57 22.00
N VAL A 440 0.93 -24.66 22.34
CA VAL A 440 1.19 -23.58 23.30
C VAL A 440 1.41 -24.13 24.71
N SER A 441 0.63 -25.15 25.11
CA SER A 441 0.72 -25.75 26.46
C SER A 441 2.05 -26.44 26.75
N SER A 442 2.67 -27.05 25.73
CA SER A 442 3.99 -27.69 25.83
C SER A 442 5.16 -26.75 25.52
N LYS A 443 4.89 -25.45 25.33
CA LYS A 443 5.89 -24.43 24.98
C LYS A 443 6.61 -24.70 23.65
N GLU A 444 5.97 -25.44 22.74
CA GLU A 444 6.43 -25.60 21.34
C GLU A 444 6.03 -24.39 20.49
N ALA A 445 4.97 -23.69 20.88
CA ALA A 445 4.53 -22.44 20.28
C ALA A 445 4.22 -21.39 21.37
N LEU A 446 4.17 -20.13 20.95
CA LEU A 446 3.68 -18.99 21.72
C LEU A 446 2.54 -18.33 20.96
N SER A 447 1.61 -17.72 21.69
CA SER A 447 0.63 -16.80 21.13
C SER A 447 0.80 -15.42 21.77
N ARG A 448 0.95 -14.38 20.96
CA ARG A 448 1.07 -12.99 21.40
C ARG A 448 0.38 -12.08 20.40
N ASN A 449 -0.48 -11.16 20.87
CA ASN A 449 -1.13 -10.15 20.04
C ASN A 449 -1.83 -10.69 18.78
N GLY A 450 -2.45 -11.88 18.87
CA GLY A 450 -3.12 -12.51 17.73
C GLY A 450 -2.19 -13.25 16.76
N GLU A 451 -0.88 -13.23 17.02
CA GLU A 451 0.12 -13.98 16.25
C GLU A 451 0.59 -15.23 17.00
N THR A 452 1.12 -16.17 16.25
CA THR A 452 1.73 -17.37 16.82
C THR A 452 3.17 -17.55 16.34
N PHE A 453 4.02 -17.98 17.26
CA PHE A 453 5.45 -18.17 17.06
C PHE A 453 5.83 -19.60 17.41
N ILE A 454 6.69 -20.25 16.63
CA ILE A 454 7.08 -21.65 16.87
C ILE A 454 8.53 -21.69 17.35
N ALA A 455 8.80 -22.53 18.36
CA ALA A 455 10.15 -22.74 18.87
C ALA A 455 11.01 -23.39 17.79
N LEU A 456 12.12 -22.72 17.41
CA LEU A 456 12.94 -23.14 16.26
C LEU A 456 13.50 -24.56 16.41
N ASN A 457 13.99 -24.90 17.61
CA ASN A 457 14.48 -26.26 17.90
C ASN A 457 13.42 -27.36 17.79
N THR A 458 12.14 -27.04 18.02
CA THR A 458 11.06 -27.99 17.81
C THR A 458 10.70 -28.07 16.34
N PHE A 459 10.69 -26.94 15.64
CA PHE A 459 10.41 -26.86 14.22
C PHE A 459 11.42 -27.65 13.39
N THR A 460 12.72 -27.43 13.58
CA THR A 460 13.76 -28.10 12.79
C THR A 460 13.85 -29.60 13.02
N LYS A 461 13.40 -30.11 14.17
CA LYS A 461 13.25 -31.56 14.38
C LYS A 461 12.21 -32.19 13.46
N LYS A 462 11.16 -31.45 13.12
CA LYS A 462 10.06 -31.89 12.23
C LYS A 462 10.33 -31.54 10.76
N PHE A 463 11.13 -30.48 10.53
CA PHE A 463 11.54 -29.98 9.22
C PHE A 463 13.07 -29.92 9.12
N PRO A 464 13.77 -31.05 8.89
CA PRO A 464 15.23 -31.14 9.00
C PRO A 464 16.01 -30.38 7.91
N ALA A 465 15.36 -30.00 6.80
CA ALA A 465 15.95 -29.13 5.78
C ALA A 465 16.14 -27.67 6.26
N VAL A 466 15.44 -27.30 7.34
CA VAL A 466 15.49 -25.98 7.95
C VAL A 466 16.61 -25.93 8.97
N ILE A 467 17.53 -25.00 8.77
CA ILE A 467 18.61 -24.68 9.72
C ILE A 467 18.43 -23.25 10.21
N TRP A 468 18.92 -22.97 11.42
CA TRP A 468 18.86 -21.62 11.97
C TRP A 468 20.09 -21.32 12.81
N SER A 469 20.42 -20.03 12.92
CA SER A 469 21.48 -19.52 13.78
C SER A 469 21.06 -18.15 14.33
N ILE A 470 21.72 -17.70 15.41
CA ILE A 470 21.44 -16.39 15.99
C ILE A 470 22.74 -15.67 16.33
N ASN A 471 22.89 -14.45 15.81
CA ASN A 471 23.93 -13.53 16.24
C ASN A 471 23.42 -12.75 17.45
N GLN A 472 23.94 -13.08 18.63
CA GLN A 472 23.49 -12.45 19.89
C GLN A 472 23.85 -10.96 19.95
N ALA A 473 25.00 -10.56 19.42
CA ALA A 473 25.47 -9.17 19.46
C ALA A 473 24.59 -8.24 18.61
N GLN A 474 24.10 -8.76 17.49
CA GLN A 474 23.23 -8.01 16.56
C GLN A 474 21.75 -8.27 16.79
N ASN A 475 21.39 -9.13 17.76
CA ASN A 475 20.04 -9.65 17.95
C ASN A 475 19.40 -10.19 16.66
N ARG A 476 20.19 -10.82 15.78
CA ARG A 476 19.77 -11.20 14.43
C ARG A 476 19.62 -12.70 14.30
N LEU A 477 18.42 -13.15 13.96
CA LEU A 477 18.08 -14.53 13.62
C LEU A 477 18.28 -14.76 12.13
N THR A 478 18.87 -15.89 11.75
CA THR A 478 18.94 -16.36 10.37
C THR A 478 18.29 -17.75 10.30
N ILE A 479 17.37 -17.94 9.35
CA ILE A 479 16.69 -19.20 9.07
C ILE A 479 16.90 -19.52 7.59
N THR A 480 17.52 -20.65 7.29
CA THR A 480 17.81 -21.07 5.91
C THR A 480 17.13 -22.40 5.63
N VAL A 481 16.53 -22.52 4.45
CA VAL A 481 16.00 -23.79 3.94
C VAL A 481 16.94 -24.31 2.87
N LYS A 482 17.58 -25.45 3.14
CA LYS A 482 18.43 -26.11 2.14
C LYS A 482 17.58 -26.65 0.98
N PRO A 483 18.10 -26.62 -0.26
CA PRO A 483 17.40 -27.14 -1.43
C PRO A 483 16.95 -28.59 -1.31
#